data_AF-A0A6V7KSN2-F1
#
_entry.id   AF-A0A6V7KSN2-F1
#
_cell.length_a   1.000
_cell.length_b   1.000
_cell.length_c   1.000
_cell.angle_alpha   90.00
_cell.angle_beta   90.00
_cell.angle_gamma   90.00
#
_symmetry.space_group_name_H-M   'P 1'
#
loop_
_entity.id
_entity.type
_entity.pdbx_description
1 polymer ?
#
loop_
_entity_poly.entity_id
_entity_poly.type
_entity_poly.pdbx_seq_one_letter_code
_entity_poly.pdbx_strand_id
1 'polypeptide(L)'
;MSSRIMRELAIRGHQVDVISTFRQDKSITNYNDILIHREISPLNNLTYEDPKLYNTLFMKSFVRDLGTDVCDLLAQPRLQEVINSEKGTYDVIVSE
;
A
#
# COMPACT_ATOMS: atom_id res chain seq x y z
N MET A 1 2.44 -1.14 -11.81
CA MET A 1 3.17 -2.13 -12.64
C MET A 1 3.47 -3.40 -11.84
N SER A 2 3.69 -3.29 -10.52
CA SER A 2 3.87 -4.39 -9.56
C SER A 2 2.74 -5.46 -9.57
N SER A 3 1.48 -5.05 -9.78
CA SER A 3 0.33 -5.97 -9.75
C SER A 3 0.37 -7.12 -10.76
N ARG A 4 1.03 -6.96 -11.92
CA ARG A 4 1.12 -8.05 -12.90
C ARG A 4 2.03 -9.17 -12.42
N ILE A 5 3.17 -8.84 -11.81
CA ILE A 5 4.12 -9.85 -11.32
C ILE A 5 3.47 -10.69 -10.22
N MET A 6 2.79 -10.04 -9.27
CA MET A 6 2.11 -10.73 -8.16
C MET A 6 1.02 -11.69 -8.66
N ARG A 7 0.22 -11.26 -9.64
CA ARG A 7 -0.81 -12.12 -10.26
C ARG A 7 -0.19 -13.33 -10.96
N GLU A 8 0.87 -13.12 -11.73
CA GLU A 8 1.55 -14.17 -12.48
C GLU A 8 2.25 -15.19 -11.59
N LEU A 9 2.76 -14.78 -10.43
CA LEU A 9 3.28 -15.67 -9.40
C LEU A 9 2.17 -16.53 -8.77
N ALA A 10 1.05 -15.91 -8.40
CA ALA A 10 -0.10 -16.63 -7.85
C ALA A 10 -0.65 -17.68 -8.83
N ILE A 11 -0.78 -17.32 -10.11
CA ILE A 11 -1.23 -18.24 -11.19
C ILE A 11 -0.28 -19.43 -11.36
N ARG A 12 1.02 -19.25 -11.12
CA ARG A 12 2.02 -20.33 -11.17
C ARG A 12 2.02 -21.22 -9.92
N GLY A 13 1.14 -20.95 -8.95
CA GLY A 13 0.97 -21.76 -7.75
C GLY A 13 1.69 -21.24 -6.51
N HIS A 14 2.34 -20.08 -6.58
CA HIS A 14 2.91 -19.45 -5.39
C HIS A 14 1.83 -18.83 -4.52
N GLN A 15 2.02 -18.83 -3.20
CA GLN A 15 1.18 -18.08 -2.27
C GLN A 15 1.66 -16.64 -2.21
N VAL A 16 0.77 -15.69 -2.51
CA VAL A 16 1.12 -14.27 -2.65
C VAL A 16 0.17 -13.44 -1.81
N ASP A 17 0.71 -12.76 -0.81
CA ASP A 17 0.03 -11.70 -0.07
C ASP A 17 0.38 -10.36 -0.72
N VAL A 18 -0.63 -9.58 -1.11
CA VAL A 18 -0.44 -8.25 -1.70
C VAL A 18 -1.06 -7.20 -0.81
N ILE A 19 -0.23 -6.27 -0.33
CA ILE A 19 -0.66 -5.12 0.44
C ILE A 19 -0.84 -3.93 -0.53
N SER A 20 -2.06 -3.42 -0.67
CA SER A 20 -2.37 -2.37 -1.65
C SER A 20 -3.58 -1.54 -1.24
N THR A 21 -3.63 -0.27 -1.68
CA THR A 21 -4.83 0.58 -1.59
C THR A 21 -5.83 0.29 -2.72
N PHE A 22 -5.39 -0.38 -3.78
CA PHE A 22 -6.20 -0.75 -4.94
C PHE A 22 -6.69 -2.18 -4.84
N ARG A 23 -8.02 -2.36 -4.91
CA ARG A 23 -8.65 -3.68 -4.88
C ARG A 23 -8.51 -4.41 -6.20
N GLN A 24 -8.27 -5.71 -6.12
CA GLN A 24 -8.27 -6.60 -7.27
C GLN A 24 -9.71 -6.94 -7.71
N ASP A 25 -10.06 -6.64 -8.97
CA ASP A 25 -11.44 -6.85 -9.49
C ASP A 25 -11.87 -8.32 -9.58
N LYS A 26 -10.92 -9.25 -9.72
CA LYS A 26 -11.17 -10.68 -9.93
C LYS A 26 -10.40 -11.48 -8.90
N SER A 27 -11.08 -12.39 -8.23
CA SER A 27 -10.44 -13.38 -7.35
C SER A 27 -9.49 -14.26 -8.17
N ILE A 28 -8.28 -14.48 -7.64
CA ILE A 28 -7.25 -15.33 -8.20
C ILE A 28 -6.83 -16.31 -7.11
N THR A 29 -6.73 -17.59 -7.44
CA THR A 29 -6.27 -18.62 -6.50
C THR A 29 -4.86 -18.29 -6.00
N ASN A 30 -4.60 -18.51 -4.70
CA ASN A 30 -3.33 -18.22 -4.02
C ASN A 30 -2.92 -16.73 -4.01
N TYR A 31 -3.85 -15.82 -4.34
CA TYR A 31 -3.66 -14.38 -4.26
C TYR A 31 -4.53 -13.82 -3.12
N ASN A 32 -3.88 -13.38 -2.05
CA ASN A 32 -4.53 -12.75 -0.92
C ASN A 32 -4.37 -11.23 -1.00
N ASP A 33 -5.48 -10.52 -1.22
CA ASP A 33 -5.49 -9.07 -1.38
C ASP A 33 -5.74 -8.38 -0.02
N ILE A 34 -4.66 -7.88 0.58
CA ILE A 34 -4.66 -7.18 1.86
C ILE A 34 -4.85 -5.69 1.61
N LEU A 35 -6.11 -5.28 1.63
CA LEU A 35 -6.49 -3.90 1.40
C LEU A 35 -6.12 -3.01 2.58
N ILE A 36 -5.33 -1.98 2.30
CA ILE A 36 -5.08 -0.86 3.21
C ILE A 36 -5.92 0.33 2.77
N HIS A 37 -6.74 0.85 3.67
CA HIS A 37 -7.53 2.04 3.40
C HIS A 37 -7.05 3.19 4.25
N ARG A 38 -6.92 4.36 3.64
CA ARG A 38 -6.75 5.63 4.33
C ARG A 38 -7.67 6.63 3.67
N GLU A 39 -8.37 7.43 4.46
CA GLU A 39 -9.06 8.63 3.98
C GLU A 39 -8.03 9.73 3.65
N ILE A 40 -7.06 9.44 2.78
CA ILE A 40 -6.22 10.49 2.22
C ILE A 40 -7.01 11.12 1.10
N SER A 41 -7.24 12.44 1.23
CA SER A 41 -7.67 13.30 0.12
C SER A 41 -6.92 12.88 -1.15
N PRO A 42 -7.59 12.70 -2.30
CA PRO A 42 -7.09 11.87 -3.39
C PRO A 42 -5.79 12.43 -3.95
N LEU A 43 -4.68 11.93 -3.44
CA LEU A 43 -3.33 12.26 -3.90
C LEU A 43 -3.13 11.85 -5.37
N ASN A 44 -3.96 10.91 -5.82
CA ASN A 44 -4.02 10.43 -7.19
C ASN A 44 -4.45 11.52 -8.19
N ASN A 45 -4.92 12.68 -7.71
CA ASN A 45 -5.30 13.84 -8.52
C ASN A 45 -4.40 15.07 -8.28
N LEU A 46 -3.24 14.92 -7.60
CA LEU A 46 -2.32 16.04 -7.45
C LEU A 46 -1.70 16.42 -8.80
N THR A 47 -1.88 17.66 -9.18
CA THR A 47 -1.29 18.36 -10.31
C THR A 47 -0.11 19.20 -9.85
N TYR A 48 0.71 19.68 -10.80
CA TYR A 48 1.83 20.58 -10.51
C TYR A 48 1.42 21.90 -9.81
N GLU A 49 0.15 22.27 -9.92
CA GLU A 49 -0.42 23.47 -9.29
C GLU A 49 -0.74 23.25 -7.81
N ASP A 50 -1.01 22.02 -7.37
CA ASP A 50 -1.45 21.73 -6.00
C ASP A 50 -0.38 22.06 -4.95
N PRO A 51 0.92 21.73 -5.11
CA PRO A 51 1.95 22.16 -4.17
C PRO A 51 2.09 23.68 -4.06
N LYS A 52 1.69 24.45 -5.09
CA LYS A 52 1.75 25.92 -5.06
C LYS A 52 0.62 26.53 -4.21
N LEU A 53 -0.49 25.81 -4.04
CA LEU A 53 -1.57 26.18 -3.11
C LEU A 53 -1.17 25.98 -1.64
N TYR A 54 -0.23 25.06 -1.37
CA TYR A 54 0.38 24.86 -0.06
C TYR A 54 1.51 25.87 0.17
N ASN A 55 1.17 27.10 0.59
CA ASN A 55 2.17 28.07 1.06
C ASN A 55 3.03 27.46 2.19
N THR A 56 4.23 28.00 2.44
CA THR A 56 5.23 27.59 3.46
C THR A 56 4.63 27.18 4.82
N LEU A 57 3.51 27.79 5.24
CA LEU A 57 2.77 27.46 6.47
C LEU A 57 2.06 26.09 6.43
N PHE A 58 1.54 25.67 5.27
CA PHE A 58 0.84 24.41 5.09
C PHE A 58 1.76 23.26 4.65
N MET A 59 2.99 23.56 4.21
CA MET A 59 3.99 22.54 3.88
C MET A 59 4.33 21.63 5.06
N LYS A 60 4.31 22.16 6.29
CA LYS A 60 4.50 21.34 7.50
C LYS A 60 3.38 20.31 7.67
N SER A 61 2.13 20.73 7.49
CA SER A 61 0.98 19.81 7.53
C SER A 61 1.04 18.82 6.37
N PHE A 62 1.36 19.27 5.15
CA PHE A 62 1.52 18.40 3.99
C PHE A 62 2.57 17.31 4.22
N VAL A 63 3.76 17.66 4.72
CA VAL A 63 4.82 16.68 5.03
C VAL A 63 4.40 15.73 6.15
N ARG A 64 3.67 16.22 7.16
CA ARG A 64 3.14 15.35 8.22
C ARG A 64 2.08 14.39 7.65
N ASP A 65 1.09 14.92 6.96
CA ASP A 65 -0.06 14.16 6.46
C ASP A 65 0.37 13.13 5.40
N LEU A 66 1.41 13.41 4.59
CA LEU A 66 1.91 12.50 3.56
C LEU A 66 3.13 11.67 3.96
N GLY A 67 3.89 12.12 4.94
CA GLY A 67 5.07 11.42 5.42
C GLY A 67 4.76 10.58 6.65
N THR A 68 4.39 11.24 7.74
CA THR A 68 4.26 10.62 9.06
C THR A 68 2.92 9.92 9.25
N ASP A 69 1.83 10.58 8.91
CA ASP A 69 0.49 10.05 9.17
C ASP A 69 0.11 8.90 8.19
N VAL A 70 0.88 8.72 7.11
CA VAL A 70 0.80 7.51 6.27
C VAL A 70 1.33 6.29 7.04
N CYS A 71 2.31 6.47 7.92
CA CYS A 71 2.86 5.37 8.72
C CYS A 71 1.83 4.79 9.70
N ASP A 72 0.78 5.53 10.07
CA ASP A 72 -0.31 5.02 10.90
C ASP A 72 -1.04 3.84 10.23
N LEU A 73 -0.94 3.70 8.90
CA LEU A 73 -1.47 2.53 8.19
C LEU A 73 -0.75 1.23 8.58
N LEU A 74 0.50 1.32 9.03
CA LEU A 74 1.25 0.17 9.53
C LEU A 74 0.61 -0.41 10.80
N ALA A 75 -0.13 0.40 11.58
CA ALA A 75 -0.79 -0.07 12.79
C ALA A 75 -2.10 -0.84 12.53
N GLN A 76 -2.55 -0.95 11.28
CA GLN A 76 -3.79 -1.68 10.97
C GLN A 76 -3.66 -3.18 11.32
N PRO A 77 -4.69 -3.81 11.90
CA PRO A 77 -4.60 -5.21 12.37
C PRO A 77 -4.12 -6.19 11.30
N ARG A 78 -4.62 -6.07 10.07
CA ARG A 78 -4.21 -6.93 8.95
C ARG A 78 -2.75 -6.75 8.55
N LEU A 79 -2.20 -5.53 8.68
CA LEU A 79 -0.78 -5.32 8.44
C LEU A 79 0.06 -5.88 9.58
N GLN A 80 -0.43 -5.75 10.81
CA GLN A 80 0.23 -6.32 11.98
C GLN A 80 0.30 -7.84 11.91
N GLU A 81 -0.68 -8.53 11.31
CA GLU A 81 -0.61 -9.97 11.04
C GLU A 81 0.57 -10.33 10.11
N VAL A 82 0.78 -9.54 9.06
CA VAL A 82 1.92 -9.72 8.13
C VAL A 82 3.24 -9.36 8.80
N ILE A 83 3.31 -8.21 9.49
CA ILE A 83 4.54 -7.71 10.13
C ILE A 83 5.03 -8.66 11.22
N ASN A 84 4.10 -9.24 11.98
CA ASN A 84 4.40 -10.15 13.08
C ASN A 84 4.34 -11.63 12.67
N SER A 85 4.32 -11.93 11.37
CA SER A 85 4.41 -13.31 10.87
C SER A 85 5.70 -13.97 11.36
N GLU A 86 5.68 -15.29 11.52
CA GLU A 86 6.87 -16.04 11.93
C GLU A 86 8.03 -15.84 10.95
N LYS A 87 9.25 -15.88 11.47
CA LYS A 87 10.43 -15.77 10.60
C LYS A 87 10.46 -16.95 9.65
N GLY A 88 10.50 -16.65 8.34
CA GLY A 88 10.47 -17.66 7.28
C GLY A 88 9.08 -17.88 6.67
N THR A 89 8.05 -17.14 7.10
CA THR A 89 6.73 -17.15 6.43
C THR A 89 6.82 -16.67 4.99
N TYR A 90 7.69 -15.69 4.69
CA TYR A 90 7.87 -15.15 3.35
C TYR A 90 9.27 -15.48 2.80
N ASP A 91 9.33 -16.14 1.65
CA ASP A 91 10.57 -16.43 0.93
C ASP A 91 11.14 -15.17 0.24
N VAL A 92 10.25 -14.30 -0.25
CA VAL A 92 10.59 -13.10 -1.02
C VAL A 92 9.65 -11.96 -0.65
N ILE A 93 10.21 -10.77 -0.46
CA ILE A 93 9.46 -9.52 -0.28
C ILE A 93 9.82 -8.57 -1.43
N VAL A 94 8.81 -8.03 -2.09
CA VAL A 94 8.95 -7.05 -3.17
C VAL A 94 8.21 -5.78 -2.79
N SER A 95 8.90 -4.64 -2.80
CA SER A 95 8.33 -3.32 -2.53
C SER A 95 8.66 -2.36 -3.68
N GLU A 96 7.76 -1.42 -3.96
CA GLU A 96 7.96 -0.30 -4.90
C GLU A 96 8.07 1.04 -4.17
#